data_AF-A0A1Q7NVW3-F1
#
_entry.id   AF-A0A1Q7NVW3-F1
#
_cell.length_a   1.000
_cell.length_b   1.000
_cell.length_c   1.000
_cell.angle_alpha   90.00
_cell.angle_beta   90.00
_cell.angle_gamma   90.00
#
_symmetry.space_group_name_H-M   'P 1'
#
loop_
_entity.id
_entity.type
_entity.pdbx_description
1 polymer ?
#
loop_
_entity_poly.entity_id
_entity_poly.type
_entity_poly.pdbx_seq_one_letter_code
_entity_poly.pdbx_strand_id
1 'polypeptide(L)'
;AKQRQAEQEAKIKKIQEEEQFVQKQRELANQQLQIDLGSWFQQLNPFTPRNAYAAFVSQINQTVQIIFWGQFNFTEQKTSQGLSAKAQVLQNGGSADEARNAFIQNATTNRSEISKVNNDLNVKYGQANKDVQAKFDKYGNIPR
;
A
#
# COMPACT_ATOMS: atom_id res chain seq x y z
N ALA A 1 61.54 11.94 12.53
CA ALA A 1 60.73 10.77 12.09
C ALA A 1 59.71 10.35 13.15
N LYS A 2 60.13 9.99 14.39
CA LYS A 2 59.24 9.56 15.48
C LYS A 2 58.10 10.53 15.85
N GLN A 3 58.35 11.84 15.91
CA GLN A 3 57.30 12.84 16.22
C GLN A 3 56.18 12.90 15.16
N ARG A 4 56.51 12.80 13.87
CA ARG A 4 55.51 12.81 12.79
C ARG A 4 54.66 11.55 12.76
N GLN A 5 55.23 10.39 13.13
CA GLN A 5 54.48 9.14 13.29
C GLN A 5 53.51 9.22 14.48
N ALA A 6 53.96 9.74 15.63
CA ALA A 6 53.09 9.93 16.80
C ALA A 6 51.93 10.92 16.52
N GLU A 7 52.17 12.00 15.77
CA GLU A 7 51.11 12.92 15.34
C GLU A 7 50.13 12.30 14.35
N GLN A 8 50.60 11.43 13.44
CA GLN A 8 49.72 10.70 12.51
C GLN A 8 48.87 9.66 13.25
N GLU A 9 49.45 8.91 14.19
CA GLU A 9 48.73 7.96 15.04
C GLU A 9 47.68 8.66 15.91
N ALA A 10 48.01 9.82 16.49
CA ALA A 10 47.05 10.63 17.24
C ALA A 10 45.89 11.13 16.37
N LYS A 11 46.15 11.54 15.11
CA LYS A 11 45.10 11.94 14.16
C LYS A 11 44.20 10.78 13.77
N ILE A 12 44.76 9.61 13.47
CA ILE A 12 43.99 8.40 13.13
C ILE A 12 43.10 7.99 14.30
N LYS A 13 43.65 8.00 15.52
CA LYS A 13 42.89 7.67 16.73
C LYS A 13 41.73 8.64 16.95
N LYS A 14 41.95 9.93 16.73
CA LYS A 14 40.89 10.95 16.83
C LYS A 14 39.79 10.76 15.79
N ILE A 15 40.15 10.43 14.53
CA ILE A 15 39.17 10.12 13.47
C ILE A 15 38.34 8.90 13.86
N GLN A 16 38.97 7.83 14.37
CA GLN A 16 38.26 6.63 14.82
C GLN A 16 37.31 6.92 16.00
N GLU A 17 37.72 7.75 16.95
CA GLU A 17 36.86 8.17 18.07
C GLU A 17 35.65 9.00 17.58
N GLU A 18 35.86 9.89 16.61
CA GLU A 18 34.79 10.67 15.97
C GLU A 18 33.84 9.77 15.17
N GLU A 19 34.35 8.81 14.39
CA GLU A 19 33.54 7.83 13.65
C GLU A 19 32.69 6.98 14.59
N GLN A 20 33.27 6.48 15.69
CA GLN A 20 32.53 5.72 16.70
C GLN A 20 31.45 6.57 17.37
N PHE A 21 31.74 7.83 17.66
CA PHE A 21 30.74 8.74 18.21
C PHE A 21 29.57 8.97 17.23
N VAL A 22 29.87 9.25 15.96
CA VAL A 22 28.84 9.42 14.91
C VAL A 22 28.01 8.15 14.75
N GLN A 23 28.63 6.98 14.76
CA GLN A 23 27.94 5.71 14.64
C GLN A 23 26.97 5.47 15.80
N LYS A 24 27.39 5.75 17.04
CA LYS A 24 26.51 5.68 18.22
C LYS A 24 25.32 6.65 18.11
N GLN A 25 25.55 7.87 17.63
CA GLN A 25 24.47 8.83 17.40
C GLN A 25 23.47 8.33 16.35
N ARG A 26 23.95 7.72 15.26
CA ARG A 26 23.09 7.10 14.24
C ARG A 26 22.26 5.95 14.81
N GLU A 27 22.86 5.11 15.64
CA GLU A 27 22.16 4.00 16.29
C GLU A 27 21.05 4.51 17.23
N LEU A 28 21.34 5.51 18.05
CA LEU A 28 20.34 6.15 18.92
C LEU A 28 19.22 6.81 18.11
N ALA A 29 19.55 7.54 17.04
CA ALA A 29 18.56 8.14 16.16
C ALA A 29 17.67 7.09 15.47
N ASN A 30 18.26 5.97 15.02
CA ASN A 30 17.51 4.87 14.44
C ASN A 30 16.59 4.17 15.45
N GLN A 31 17.04 4.00 16.70
CA GLN A 31 16.21 3.46 17.77
C GLN A 31 15.02 4.37 18.05
N GLN A 32 15.25 5.68 18.16
CA GLN A 32 14.17 6.65 18.36
C GLN A 32 13.19 6.65 17.18
N LEU A 33 13.71 6.64 15.94
CA LEU A 33 12.89 6.56 14.74
C LEU A 33 11.98 5.32 14.75
N GLN A 34 12.50 4.16 15.17
CA GLN A 34 11.69 2.93 15.26
C GLN A 34 10.58 3.04 16.30
N ILE A 35 10.86 3.67 17.45
CA ILE A 35 9.85 3.94 18.50
C ILE A 35 8.77 4.87 17.96
N ASP A 36 9.18 5.96 17.31
CA ASP A 36 8.27 6.96 16.75
C ASP A 36 7.38 6.35 15.67
N LEU A 37 7.96 5.57 14.75
CA LEU A 37 7.23 4.83 13.72
C LEU A 37 6.22 3.86 14.35
N GLY A 38 6.63 3.11 15.38
CA GLY A 38 5.73 2.18 16.09
C GLY A 38 4.52 2.90 16.71
N SER A 39 4.77 4.01 17.40
CA SER A 39 3.73 4.86 17.98
C SER A 39 2.79 5.43 16.92
N TRP A 40 3.35 5.95 15.82
CA TRP A 40 2.58 6.47 14.69
C TRP A 40 1.72 5.39 14.05
N PHE A 41 2.26 4.20 13.79
CA PHE A 41 1.47 3.11 13.22
C PHE A 41 0.29 2.71 14.10
N GLN A 42 0.46 2.70 15.43
CA GLN A 42 -0.65 2.43 16.35
C GLN A 42 -1.72 3.52 16.30
N GLN A 43 -1.32 4.80 16.34
CA GLN A 43 -2.24 5.93 16.27
C GLN A 43 -2.98 6.01 14.94
N LEU A 44 -2.31 5.64 13.84
CA LEU A 44 -2.86 5.66 12.49
C LEU A 44 -3.61 4.39 12.12
N ASN A 45 -3.51 3.33 12.93
CA ASN A 45 -4.16 2.05 12.68
C ASN A 45 -5.66 2.19 12.35
N PRO A 46 -6.48 2.97 13.09
CA PRO A 46 -7.90 3.16 12.76
C PRO A 46 -8.13 3.80 11.39
N PHE A 47 -7.16 4.58 10.90
CA PHE A 47 -7.23 5.32 9.64
C PHE A 47 -6.59 4.57 8.47
N THR A 48 -6.11 3.34 8.68
CA THR A 48 -5.74 2.47 7.57
C THR A 48 -6.97 2.21 6.69
N PRO A 49 -6.82 2.08 5.36
CA PRO A 49 -7.95 1.90 4.45
C PRO A 49 -8.89 0.78 4.90
N ARG A 50 -8.32 -0.34 5.37
CA ARG A 50 -9.08 -1.50 5.81
C ARG A 50 -9.85 -1.27 7.12
N ASN A 51 -9.26 -0.60 8.12
CA ASN A 51 -9.94 -0.34 9.38
C ASN A 51 -10.99 0.77 9.25
N ALA A 52 -10.70 1.80 8.46
CA ALA A 52 -11.67 2.84 8.13
C ALA A 52 -12.87 2.23 7.37
N TYR A 53 -12.61 1.34 6.41
CA TYR A 53 -13.67 0.63 5.70
C TYR A 53 -14.43 -0.35 6.60
N ALA A 54 -13.77 -1.03 7.54
CA ALA A 54 -14.44 -1.89 8.52
C ALA A 54 -15.43 -1.11 9.38
N ALA A 55 -15.05 0.10 9.81
CA ALA A 55 -15.93 0.98 10.58
C ALA A 55 -17.16 1.44 9.76
N PHE A 56 -17.01 1.62 8.45
CA PHE A 56 -18.14 1.87 7.55
C PHE A 56 -19.03 0.63 7.39
N VAL A 57 -18.44 -0.53 7.09
CA VAL A 57 -19.19 -1.77 6.83
C VAL A 57 -19.96 -2.25 8.06
N SER A 58 -19.47 -1.99 9.27
CA SER A 58 -20.16 -2.35 10.52
C SER A 58 -21.52 -1.67 10.68
N GLN A 59 -21.75 -0.54 9.99
CA GLN A 59 -23.02 0.20 9.98
C GLN A 59 -24.02 -0.33 8.94
N ILE A 60 -23.58 -1.23 8.07
CA ILE A 60 -24.40 -1.82 7.00
C ILE A 60 -25.09 -3.08 7.53
N ASN A 61 -26.26 -3.42 6.99
CA ASN A 61 -26.93 -4.68 7.29
C ASN A 61 -26.00 -5.89 7.09
N GLN A 62 -25.90 -6.73 8.14
CA GLN A 62 -25.01 -7.88 8.20
C GLN A 62 -25.17 -8.84 7.00
N THR A 63 -26.37 -8.98 6.44
CA THR A 63 -26.63 -9.90 5.32
C THR A 63 -25.90 -9.50 4.03
N VAL A 64 -25.52 -8.23 3.88
CA VAL A 64 -24.84 -7.72 2.67
C VAL A 64 -23.40 -7.27 2.93
N GLN A 65 -22.93 -7.23 4.18
CA GLN A 65 -21.58 -6.77 4.53
C GLN A 65 -20.48 -7.49 3.74
N ILE A 66 -20.65 -8.79 3.46
CA ILE A 66 -19.68 -9.58 2.70
C ILE A 66 -19.56 -9.14 1.23
N ILE A 67 -20.63 -8.57 0.65
CA ILE A 67 -20.60 -8.00 -0.70
C ILE A 67 -19.75 -6.72 -0.69
N PHE A 68 -19.94 -5.84 0.29
CA PHE A 68 -19.13 -4.63 0.47
C PHE A 68 -17.64 -4.97 0.66
N TRP A 69 -17.33 -5.96 1.50
CA TRP A 69 -15.97 -6.45 1.64
C TRP A 69 -15.39 -7.00 0.34
N GLY A 70 -16.19 -7.70 -0.47
CA GLY A 70 -15.77 -8.16 -1.80
C GLY A 70 -15.41 -7.00 -2.74
N GLN A 71 -16.21 -5.94 -2.76
CA GLN A 71 -15.94 -4.73 -3.56
C GLN A 71 -14.67 -4.01 -3.08
N PHE A 72 -14.49 -3.90 -1.77
CA PHE A 72 -13.26 -3.34 -1.20
C PHE A 72 -12.03 -4.16 -1.57
N ASN A 73 -12.07 -5.48 -1.41
CA ASN A 73 -10.96 -6.37 -1.76
C ASN A 73 -10.58 -6.23 -3.24
N PHE A 74 -11.56 -6.07 -4.13
CA PHE A 74 -11.29 -5.80 -5.55
C PHE A 74 -10.57 -4.45 -5.76
N THR A 75 -10.99 -3.40 -5.05
CA THR A 75 -10.34 -2.08 -5.11
C THR A 75 -8.91 -2.13 -4.54
N GLU A 76 -8.71 -2.86 -3.44
CA GLU A 76 -7.41 -3.11 -2.83
C GLU A 76 -6.49 -3.88 -3.79
N GLN A 77 -7.02 -4.89 -4.48
CA GLN A 77 -6.29 -5.65 -5.51
C GLN A 77 -5.81 -4.74 -6.65
N LYS A 78 -6.69 -3.89 -7.22
CA LYS A 78 -6.33 -2.97 -8.31
C LYS A 78 -5.30 -1.94 -7.85
N THR A 79 -5.44 -1.43 -6.63
CA THR A 79 -4.46 -0.52 -6.01
C THR A 79 -3.10 -1.19 -5.86
N SER A 80 -3.07 -2.44 -5.37
CA SER A 80 -1.84 -3.23 -5.21
C SER A 80 -1.14 -3.49 -6.56
N GLN A 81 -1.90 -3.83 -7.60
CA GLN A 81 -1.38 -3.97 -8.97
C GLN A 81 -0.75 -2.68 -9.48
N GLY A 82 -1.41 -1.54 -9.26
CA GLY A 82 -0.85 -0.22 -9.57
C GLY A 82 0.45 0.07 -8.83
N LEU A 83 0.48 -0.17 -7.52
CA LEU A 83 1.68 0.05 -6.70
C LEU A 83 2.85 -0.84 -7.14
N SER A 84 2.58 -2.10 -7.46
CA SER A 84 3.57 -3.04 -7.97
C SER A 84 4.16 -2.57 -9.30
N ALA A 85 3.31 -2.16 -10.25
CA ALA A 85 3.77 -1.63 -11.54
C ALA A 85 4.60 -0.35 -11.39
N LYS A 86 4.18 0.57 -10.52
CA LYS A 86 4.95 1.77 -10.18
C LYS A 86 6.33 1.42 -9.64
N ALA A 87 6.39 0.51 -8.67
CA ALA A 87 7.64 0.09 -8.04
C ALA A 87 8.59 -0.53 -9.05
N GLN A 88 8.08 -1.36 -9.97
CA GLN A 88 8.86 -1.98 -11.02
C GLN A 88 9.50 -0.95 -11.96
N VAL A 89 8.76 0.10 -12.37
CA VAL A 89 9.32 1.17 -13.20
C VAL A 89 10.44 1.92 -12.48
N LEU A 90 10.24 2.27 -11.21
CA LEU A 90 11.26 2.96 -10.42
C LEU A 90 12.52 2.09 -10.21
N GLN A 91 12.35 0.80 -9.94
CA GLN A 91 13.46 -0.15 -9.80
C GLN A 91 14.28 -0.30 -11.08
N ASN A 92 13.63 -0.16 -12.25
CA ASN A 92 14.28 -0.21 -13.55
C ASN A 92 14.88 1.14 -13.99
N GLY A 93 14.90 2.15 -13.11
CA GLY A 93 15.46 3.47 -13.41
C GLY A 93 14.54 4.40 -14.20
N GLY A 94 13.25 4.07 -14.32
CA GLY A 94 12.27 4.92 -14.97
C GLY A 94 11.97 6.20 -14.19
N SER A 95 11.46 7.20 -14.88
CA SER A 95 11.09 8.50 -14.33
C SER A 95 9.85 8.42 -13.43
N ALA A 96 9.65 9.47 -12.62
CA ALA A 96 8.46 9.61 -11.79
C ALA A 96 7.15 9.61 -12.62
N ASP A 97 7.16 10.22 -13.80
CA ASP A 97 6.00 10.27 -14.69
C ASP A 97 5.68 8.90 -15.29
N GLU A 98 6.69 8.15 -15.74
CA GLU A 98 6.51 6.77 -16.20
C GLU A 98 5.96 5.87 -15.08
N ALA A 99 6.50 5.99 -13.87
CA ALA A 99 6.05 5.23 -12.73
C ALA A 99 4.60 5.58 -12.34
N ARG A 100 4.23 6.86 -12.41
CA ARG A 100 2.86 7.34 -12.20
C ARG A 100 1.92 6.79 -13.27
N ASN A 101 2.33 6.80 -14.54
CA ASN A 101 1.52 6.27 -15.63
C ASN A 101 1.32 4.76 -15.50
N ALA A 102 2.35 4.02 -15.12
CA ALA A 102 2.25 2.58 -14.84
C ALA A 102 1.28 2.28 -13.69
N PHE A 103 1.32 3.08 -12.61
CA PHE A 103 0.31 2.99 -11.55
C PHE A 103 -1.10 3.16 -12.11
N ILE A 104 -1.34 4.27 -12.81
CA ILE A 104 -2.67 4.62 -13.33
C ILE A 104 -3.18 3.51 -14.24
N GLN A 105 -2.38 3.06 -15.20
CA GLN A 105 -2.76 2.02 -16.15
C GLN A 105 -3.19 0.72 -15.47
N ASN A 106 -2.48 0.30 -14.41
CA ASN A 106 -2.74 -0.97 -13.74
C ASN A 106 -3.83 -0.87 -12.66
N ALA A 107 -3.97 0.27 -12.00
CA ALA A 107 -5.04 0.52 -11.03
C ALA A 107 -6.37 0.92 -11.70
N THR A 108 -6.35 1.38 -12.95
CA THR A 108 -7.57 1.76 -13.67
C THR A 108 -8.52 0.57 -13.79
N THR A 109 -9.78 0.86 -13.49
CA THR A 109 -10.86 -0.11 -13.51
C THR A 109 -11.93 0.37 -14.47
N ASN A 110 -12.37 -0.50 -15.36
CA ASN A 110 -13.47 -0.22 -16.28
C ASN A 110 -14.82 -0.53 -15.63
N ARG A 111 -15.87 0.18 -16.05
CA ARG A 111 -17.24 -0.08 -15.60
C ARG A 111 -17.63 -1.55 -15.76
N SER A 112 -17.19 -2.21 -16.82
CA SER A 112 -17.51 -3.62 -17.04
C SER A 112 -16.86 -4.58 -16.05
N GLU A 113 -15.67 -4.25 -15.54
CA GLU A 113 -15.05 -5.03 -14.45
C GLU A 113 -15.85 -4.84 -13.16
N ILE A 114 -16.27 -3.61 -12.86
CA ILE A 114 -17.10 -3.29 -11.68
C ILE A 114 -18.44 -4.04 -11.76
N SER A 115 -19.14 -3.94 -12.89
CA SER A 115 -20.41 -4.64 -13.11
C SER A 115 -20.25 -6.16 -12.94
N LYS A 116 -19.17 -6.73 -13.48
CA LYS A 116 -18.87 -8.16 -13.33
C LYS A 116 -18.67 -8.54 -11.86
N VAL A 117 -17.79 -7.83 -11.14
CA VAL A 117 -17.50 -8.10 -9.72
C VAL A 117 -18.77 -7.99 -8.88
N ASN A 118 -19.57 -6.96 -9.10
CA ASN A 118 -20.84 -6.78 -8.39
C ASN A 118 -21.82 -7.93 -8.68
N ASN A 119 -21.96 -8.34 -9.93
CA ASN A 119 -22.83 -9.46 -10.28
C ASN A 119 -22.36 -10.76 -9.61
N ASP A 120 -21.07 -11.07 -9.68
CA ASP A 120 -20.49 -12.27 -9.07
C ASP A 120 -20.70 -12.29 -7.55
N LEU A 121 -20.52 -11.15 -6.86
CA LEU A 121 -20.75 -11.03 -5.43
C LEU A 121 -22.23 -11.16 -5.05
N ASN A 122 -23.13 -10.55 -5.82
CA ASN A 122 -24.57 -10.64 -5.58
C ASN A 122 -25.11 -12.05 -5.80
N VAL A 123 -24.63 -12.76 -6.82
CA VAL A 123 -25.00 -14.17 -7.04
C VAL A 123 -24.46 -15.04 -5.91
N LYS A 124 -23.20 -14.84 -5.52
CA LYS A 124 -22.53 -15.67 -4.52
C LYS A 124 -23.05 -15.48 -3.10
N TYR A 125 -23.37 -14.24 -2.72
CA TYR A 125 -23.67 -13.87 -1.34
C TYR A 125 -25.02 -13.17 -1.15
N GLY A 126 -25.54 -12.50 -2.18
CA GLY A 126 -26.78 -11.73 -2.13
C GLY A 126 -28.03 -12.48 -2.56
N GLN A 127 -27.94 -13.80 -2.79
CA GLN A 127 -29.03 -14.65 -3.29
C GLN A 127 -29.61 -14.19 -4.65
N ALA A 128 -28.86 -13.40 -5.42
CA ALA A 128 -29.31 -12.98 -6.74
C ALA A 128 -29.37 -14.19 -7.69
N ASN A 129 -30.47 -14.30 -8.43
CA ASN A 129 -30.62 -15.35 -9.42
C ASN A 129 -29.68 -15.11 -10.61
N LYS A 130 -28.84 -16.11 -10.93
CA LYS A 130 -27.84 -16.02 -12.00
C LYS A 130 -28.45 -15.77 -13.38
N ASP A 131 -29.60 -16.38 -13.67
CA ASP A 131 -30.28 -16.23 -14.95
C ASP A 131 -30.90 -14.84 -15.11
N VAL A 132 -31.32 -14.22 -14.00
CA VAL A 132 -31.74 -12.82 -13.98
C VAL A 132 -30.53 -11.90 -14.19
N GLN A 133 -29.41 -12.17 -13.52
CA GLN A 133 -28.18 -11.38 -13.65
C GLN A 133 -27.57 -11.46 -15.06
N ALA A 134 -27.74 -12.60 -15.76
CA ALA A 134 -27.30 -12.78 -17.14
C ALA A 134 -28.09 -11.93 -18.16
N LYS A 135 -29.23 -11.35 -17.77
CA LYS A 135 -30.00 -10.44 -18.63
C LYS A 135 -29.40 -9.04 -18.72
N PHE A 136 -28.47 -8.68 -17.84
CA PHE A 136 -27.78 -7.40 -17.91
C PHE A 136 -26.57 -7.47 -18.84
N ASP A 137 -26.36 -6.41 -19.61
CA ASP A 137 -25.16 -6.23 -20.42
C ASP A 137 -23.90 -6.06 -19.54
N LYS A 138 -22.74 -6.02 -20.18
CA LYS A 138 -21.46 -5.82 -19.49
C LYS A 138 -21.35 -4.51 -18.72
N TYR A 139 -22.28 -3.57 -18.87
CA TYR A 139 -22.33 -2.29 -18.17
C TYR A 139 -23.41 -2.25 -17.08
N GLY A 140 -24.18 -3.33 -16.91
CA GLY A 140 -25.27 -3.44 -15.94
C GLY A 140 -26.61 -2.88 -16.43
N ASN A 141 -26.81 -2.72 -17.74
CA ASN A 141 -28.09 -2.28 -18.31
C ASN A 141 -28.87 -3.46 -18.90
N ILE A 142 -30.20 -3.36 -18.98
CA ILE A 142 -31.02 -4.35 -19.71
C ILE A 142 -30.94 -4.00 -21.21
N PRO A 143 -30.55 -4.95 -22.09
CA PRO A 143 -30.59 -4.76 -23.53
C PRO A 143 -32.00 -4.36 -23.96
N ARG A 144 -32.12 -3.26 -24.71
CA ARG A 144 -33.39 -2.83 -25.29
C ARG A 144 -33.75 -3.66 -26.50
#